data_AF-A0A1X0LJU5-F1
#
_entry.id   AF-A0A1X0LJU5-F1
#
_cell.length_a   1.000
_cell.length_b   1.000
_cell.length_c   1.000
_cell.angle_alpha   90.00
_cell.angle_beta   90.00
_cell.angle_gamma   90.00
#
_symmetry.space_group_name_H-M   'P 1'
#
loop_
_entity.id
_entity.type
_entity.pdbx_description
1 polymer ?
#
loop_
_entity_poly.entity_id
_entity_poly.type
_entity_poly.pdbx_seq_one_letter_code
_entity_poly.pdbx_strand_id
1 'polypeptide(L)' 'MAIQNWWDAPEIHPSEIRVGDVIGTVRPTHVPFKVKLISEPNRSPKQWTFFGRDDAGLDYVSTFGDGELVRRYTKAS' A
#
# COMPACT_ATOMS: atom_id res chain seq x y z
N MET A 1 16.92 -10.95 -3.72
CA MET A 1 16.62 -10.60 -5.13
C MET A 1 15.73 -9.38 -5.12
N ALA A 2 16.26 -8.26 -5.59
CA ALA A 2 15.60 -6.95 -5.62
C ALA A 2 14.41 -6.99 -6.59
N ILE A 3 13.25 -6.49 -6.17
CA ILE A 3 12.10 -6.32 -7.07
C ILE A 3 12.44 -5.14 -7.99
N GLN A 4 12.99 -5.43 -9.17
CA GLN A 4 13.39 -4.44 -10.18
C GLN A 4 12.20 -3.92 -11.00
N ASN A 5 11.05 -4.61 -10.96
CA ASN A 5 9.86 -4.25 -11.72
C ASN A 5 8.65 -4.13 -10.80
N TRP A 6 7.96 -3.00 -10.89
CA TRP A 6 6.70 -2.70 -10.20
C TRP A 6 5.59 -3.74 -10.48
N TRP A 7 5.73 -4.53 -11.54
CA TRP A 7 4.82 -5.60 -11.94
C TRP A 7 4.97 -6.90 -11.13
N ASP A 8 6.16 -7.13 -10.55
CA ASP A 8 6.49 -8.36 -9.79
C ASP A 8 6.16 -8.24 -8.29
N ALA A 9 5.62 -7.10 -7.85
CA ALA A 9 5.24 -6.92 -6.45
C ALA A 9 4.05 -7.82 -6.09
N PRO A 10 4.14 -8.63 -5.01
CA PRO A 10 3.05 -9.51 -4.62
C PRO A 10 1.81 -8.70 -4.23
N GLU A 11 0.67 -9.19 -4.72
CA GLU A 11 -0.66 -8.73 -4.32
C GLU A 11 -1.04 -9.42 -3.02
N ILE A 12 -1.28 -8.64 -1.98
CA ILE A 12 -1.59 -9.12 -0.64
C ILE A 12 -2.83 -8.42 -0.09
N HIS A 13 -3.44 -9.02 0.92
CA HIS A 13 -4.63 -8.47 1.53
C HIS A 13 -4.29 -7.20 2.35
N PRO A 14 -5.14 -6.15 2.35
CA PRO A 14 -4.91 -4.92 3.10
C PRO A 14 -4.58 -5.14 4.59
N SER A 15 -5.14 -6.19 5.21
CA SER A 15 -4.86 -6.52 6.62
C SER A 15 -3.41 -6.95 6.90
N GLU A 16 -2.66 -7.32 5.87
CA GLU A 16 -1.26 -7.78 5.99
C GLU A 16 -0.26 -6.62 5.92
N ILE A 17 -0.70 -5.42 5.53
CA ILE A 17 0.12 -4.22 5.44
C ILE A 17 0.52 -3.72 6.83
N ARG A 18 1.75 -3.20 6.94
CA ARG A 18 2.31 -2.61 8.17
C ARG A 18 2.86 -1.21 7.91
N VAL A 19 2.96 -0.42 8.97
CA VAL A 19 3.65 0.87 8.92
C VAL A 19 5.11 0.65 8.52
N GLY A 20 5.59 1.42 7.55
CA GLY A 20 6.92 1.28 6.97
C GLY A 20 6.97 0.53 5.65
N ASP A 21 5.94 -0.26 5.32
CA ASP A 21 5.81 -0.89 4.01
C ASP A 21 5.69 0.17 2.91
N VAL A 22 6.26 -0.11 1.74
CA VAL A 22 5.99 0.65 0.54
C VAL A 22 4.90 -0.08 -0.20
N ILE A 23 3.77 0.58 -0.44
CA ILE A 23 2.62 -0.01 -1.11
C ILE A 23 2.25 0.80 -2.34
N GLY A 24 1.54 0.16 -3.26
CA GLY A 24 0.90 0.84 -4.37
C GLY A 24 -0.42 0.18 -4.69
N THR A 25 -1.21 0.89 -5.47
CA THR A 25 -2.50 0.38 -5.92
C THR A 25 -2.30 -0.39 -7.23
N VAL A 26 -3.27 -1.24 -7.56
CA VAL A 26 -3.31 -1.96 -8.84
C VAL A 26 -3.52 -1.01 -10.03
N ARG A 27 -3.80 0.29 -9.78
CA ARG A 27 -4.03 1.29 -10.82
C ARG A 27 -2.70 1.90 -11.27
N PRO A 28 -2.46 2.00 -12.59
CA PRO A 28 -1.19 2.47 -13.16
C PRO A 28 -0.86 3.95 -12.84
N THR A 29 -1.83 4.72 -12.33
CA THR A 29 -1.65 6.13 -11.99
C THR A 29 -1.21 6.37 -10.56
N HIS A 30 -1.15 5.35 -9.70
CA HIS A 30 -0.74 5.52 -8.32
C HIS A 30 0.76 5.30 -8.15
N VAL A 31 1.43 6.38 -7.75
CA VAL A 31 2.82 6.35 -7.30
C VAL A 31 2.90 5.51 -6.01
N PRO A 32 3.85 4.55 -5.92
CA PRO A 32 4.10 3.83 -4.67
C PRO A 32 4.46 4.81 -3.55
N PHE A 33 3.89 4.60 -2.36
CA PHE A 33 4.18 5.43 -1.20
C PHE A 33 4.50 4.58 0.02
N LYS A 34 5.32 5.13 0.92
CA LYS A 34 5.67 4.50 2.19
C LYS A 34 4.56 4.76 3.20
N VAL A 35 3.94 3.70 3.70
CA VAL A 35 2.89 3.75 4.73
C VAL A 35 3.48 4.32 6.01
N LYS A 36 2.84 5.36 6.53
CA LYS A 36 3.16 5.99 7.82
C LYS A 36 2.09 5.74 8.88
N LEU A 37 0.84 5.61 8.46
CA LEU A 37 -0.29 5.38 9.35
C LEU A 37 -1.30 4.45 8.69
N ILE A 38 -1.89 3.58 9.49
CA ILE A 38 -2.97 2.68 9.10
C ILE A 38 -4.14 2.98 10.05
N SER A 39 -5.29 3.33 9.49
CA SER A 39 -6.52 3.46 10.26
C SER A 39 -7.07 2.07 10.60
N GLU A 40 -7.58 1.88 11.81
CA GLU A 40 -8.25 0.64 12.20
C GLU A 40 -9.47 0.40 11.30
N PRO A 41 -9.74 -0.85 10.89
CA PRO A 41 -10.86 -1.13 10.02
C PRO A 41 -12.17 -0.83 10.74
N ASN A 42 -12.93 0.13 10.19
CA ASN A 42 -14.21 0.52 10.77
C ASN A 42 -15.19 -0.66 10.69
N ARG A 43 -16.05 -0.84 11.72
CA ARG A 43 -16.98 -1.97 11.81
C ARG A 43 -17.91 -2.01 10.59
N SER A 44 -17.66 -2.95 9.70
CA SER A 44 -18.45 -3.41 8.54
C SER A 44 -19.03 -2.31 7.62
N PRO A 45 -18.54 -2.20 6.37
CA PRO A 45 -17.56 -3.08 5.71
C PRO A 45 -16.14 -2.84 6.24
N LYS A 46 -15.36 -3.92 6.41
CA LYS A 46 -13.94 -3.79 6.79
C LYS A 46 -13.19 -3.05 5.68
N GLN A 47 -12.69 -1.87 6.01
CA GLN A 47 -11.93 -1.02 5.11
C GLN A 47 -10.66 -0.57 5.80
N TRP A 48 -9.54 -0.61 5.09
CA TRP A 48 -8.25 -0.14 5.58
C TRP A 48 -7.89 1.15 4.86
N THR A 49 -7.68 2.22 5.63
CA THR A 49 -7.16 3.47 5.09
C THR A 49 -5.69 3.59 5.43
N PHE A 50 -4.86 3.66 4.39
CA PHE A 50 -3.43 3.85 4.48
C PHE A 50 -3.11 5.30 4.19
N PHE A 51 -2.29 5.89 5.05
CA PHE A 51 -1.69 7.19 4.84
C PHE A 51 -0.19 7.01 4.72
N GLY A 52 0.41 7.68 3.76
CA GLY A 52 1.83 7.60 3.56
C GLY A 52 2.38 8.73 2.74
N ARG A 53 3.66 8.62 2.42
CA ARG A 53 4.38 9.64 1.66
C ARG A 53 5.21 8.98 0.58
N ASP A 54 5.18 9.54 -0.62
CA ASP A 54 6.05 9.09 -1.71
C ASP A 54 7.48 9.62 -1.56
N ASP A 55 8.33 9.32 -2.53
CA ASP A 55 9.71 9.79 -2.56
C ASP A 55 9.83 11.31 -2.86
N ALA A 56 8.85 11.89 -3.56
CA ALA A 56 8.77 13.32 -3.81
C ALA A 56 8.32 14.15 -2.59
N GLY A 57 7.95 13.47 -1.50
CA GLY A 57 7.52 14.11 -0.25
C GLY A 57 6.04 14.46 -0.19
N LEU A 58 5.23 14.01 -1.16
CA LEU A 58 3.79 14.21 -1.23
C LEU A 58 3.05 13.20 -0.37
N ASP A 59 2.06 13.68 0.37
CA ASP A 59 1.22 12.82 1.20
C ASP A 59 0.12 12.17 0.36
N TYR A 60 -0.05 10.86 0.55
CA TYR A 60 -1.05 10.03 -0.12
C TYR A 60 -1.98 9.38 0.89
N VAL A 61 -3.23 9.23 0.47
CA VAL A 61 -4.26 8.46 1.18
C VAL A 61 -4.88 7.47 0.22
N SER A 62 -5.04 6.22 0.66
CA SER A 62 -5.75 5.19 -0.10
C SER A 62 -6.57 4.33 0.84
N THR A 63 -7.80 4.05 0.44
CA THR A 63 -8.72 3.19 1.18
C THR A 63 -9.03 1.96 0.36
N PHE A 64 -8.96 0.79 1.00
CA PHE A 64 -9.20 -0.52 0.39
C PHE A 64 -10.21 -1.30 1.20
N GLY A 65 -11.16 -1.93 0.53
CA GLY A 65 -12.06 -2.91 1.15
C GLY A 65 -11.44 -4.29 1.32
N ASP A 66 -12.13 -5.14 2.07
CA ASP A 66 -11.79 -6.56 2.30
C ASP A 66 -11.68 -7.40 1.00
N GLY A 67 -12.41 -7.04 -0.04
CA GLY A 67 -12.32 -7.71 -1.34
C GLY A 67 -11.24 -7.17 -2.28
N GLU A 68 -10.48 -6.16 -1.85
CA GLU A 68 -9.47 -5.50 -2.68
C GLU A 68 -8.06 -5.98 -2.31
N LEU A 69 -7.15 -5.93 -3.28
CA LEU A 69 -5.76 -6.33 -3.12
C LEU A 69 -4.84 -5.10 -3.22
N VAL A 70 -3.73 -5.16 -2.47
CA VAL A 70 -2.70 -4.13 -2.43
C VAL A 70 -1.37 -4.74 -2.86
N ARG A 71 -0.58 -4.01 -3.65
CA ARG A 71 0.78 -4.45 -3.99
C ARG A 71 1.77 -3.94 -2.95
N ARG A 72 2.51 -4.84 -2.31
CA ARG A 72 3.59 -4.48 -1.38
C ARG A 72 4.94 -4.58 -2.07
N TYR A 73 5.64 -3.45 -2.12
CA TYR A 73 6.99 -3.35 -2.66
C TYR A 73 8.02 -3.55 -1.54
N THR A 74 8.95 -4.48 -1.73
CA THR A 74 10.15 -4.54 -0.91
C THR A 74 11.19 -3.61 -1.53
N LYS A 75 11.65 -2.61 -0.78
CA LYS A 75 12.77 -1.77 -1.19
C LYS A 75 13.97 -2.67 -1.51
N ALA A 76 14.50 -2.57 -2.72
CA ALA A 76 15.79 -3.18 -3.06
C ALA A 76 16.82 -2.62 -2.06
N SER A 77 17.43 -3.50 -1.26
CA SER A 77 18.56 -3.14 -0.40
C SER A 77 19.74 -2.65 -1.22
#